data_AF-A0A9E3EZJ7-F1
#
_entry.id   AF-A0A9E3EZJ7-F1
#
_cell.length_a   1.000
_cell.length_b   1.000
_cell.length_c   1.000
_cell.angle_alpha   90.00
_cell.angle_beta   90.00
_cell.angle_gamma   90.00
#
_symmetry.space_group_name_H-M   'P 1'
#
loop_
_entity.id
_entity.type
_entity.pdbx_description
1 polymer ?
#
loop_
_entity_poly.entity_id
_entity_poly.type
_entity_poly.pdbx_seq_one_letter_code
_entity_poly.pdbx_strand_id
1 'polypeptide(L)'
;MPGRVEIDDVAPVVSCGAYPAKAVVGEVVPVRAAVWREGHDEVAATLVVRYLGPRYPQVGETRRLRAVQVAEPRATAVEPLARVKPLLLSMTVGEEPYVFHGQFTPDRVGLWTFRVDGWGDPIRTWRHAIEAKLDAGQ
;
A
#
# COMPACT_ATOMS: atom_id res chain seq x y z
N MET A 1 -16.10 15.30 12.11
CA MET A 1 -15.07 14.22 12.15
C MET A 1 -14.82 13.81 10.71
N PRO A 2 -13.56 13.61 10.27
CA PRO A 2 -13.35 12.98 8.96
C PRO A 2 -14.06 11.63 8.98
N GLY A 3 -14.95 11.42 7.99
CA GLY A 3 -15.75 10.19 7.84
C GLY A 3 -14.89 8.96 7.61
N ARG A 4 -15.50 7.79 7.63
CA ARG A 4 -14.78 6.53 7.37
C ARG A 4 -14.45 6.47 5.88
N VAL A 5 -13.17 6.26 5.55
CA VAL A 5 -12.73 5.97 4.17
C VAL A 5 -12.64 4.46 4.01
N GLU A 6 -13.22 3.95 2.94
CA GLU A 6 -13.19 2.55 2.54
C GLU A 6 -12.09 2.33 1.50
N ILE A 7 -11.41 1.19 1.60
CA ILE A 7 -10.31 0.79 0.73
C ILE A 7 -10.57 -0.66 0.32
N ASP A 8 -10.63 -0.92 -0.98
CA ASP A 8 -10.88 -2.24 -1.56
C ASP A 8 -10.01 -2.49 -2.80
N ASP A 9 -10.03 -3.73 -3.30
CA ASP A 9 -9.26 -4.22 -4.47
C ASP A 9 -7.80 -3.72 -4.53
N VAL A 10 -7.10 -3.83 -3.40
CA VAL A 10 -5.68 -3.45 -3.34
C VAL A 10 -4.87 -4.44 -4.16
N ALA A 11 -4.06 -3.95 -5.10
CA ALA A 11 -3.14 -4.75 -5.90
C ALA A 11 -1.74 -4.13 -5.95
N PRO A 12 -0.66 -4.94 -5.95
CA PRO A 12 -0.66 -6.40 -6.13
C PRO A 12 -0.84 -7.19 -4.83
N VAL A 13 -1.73 -8.19 -4.86
CA VAL A 13 -1.92 -9.19 -3.79
C VAL A 13 -1.86 -10.59 -4.39
N VAL A 14 -0.99 -11.46 -3.85
CA VAL A 14 -0.80 -12.83 -4.35
C VAL A 14 -1.46 -13.81 -3.40
N SER A 15 -2.40 -14.60 -3.93
CA SER A 15 -3.18 -15.61 -3.18
C SER A 15 -3.73 -15.07 -1.86
N CYS A 16 -4.45 -13.94 -1.94
CA CYS A 16 -5.03 -13.25 -0.77
C CYS A 16 -3.99 -12.87 0.31
N GLY A 17 -2.75 -12.58 -0.09
CA GLY A 17 -1.67 -12.18 0.81
C GLY A 17 -0.88 -13.35 1.39
N ALA A 18 -1.19 -14.60 0.99
CA ALA A 18 -0.44 -15.77 1.43
C ALA A 18 1.02 -15.77 0.94
N TYR A 19 1.29 -15.10 -0.19
CA TYR A 19 2.64 -14.95 -0.74
C TYR A 19 2.96 -13.46 -0.96
N PRO A 20 4.21 -13.03 -0.74
CA PRO A 20 4.66 -11.71 -1.16
C PRO A 20 4.62 -11.57 -2.69
N ALA A 21 4.25 -10.39 -3.17
CA ALA A 21 4.51 -10.01 -4.56
C ALA A 21 6.03 -9.98 -4.82
N LYS A 22 6.43 -10.18 -6.08
CA LYS A 22 7.83 -10.19 -6.50
C LYS A 22 8.17 -8.93 -7.25
N ALA A 23 9.37 -8.41 -7.00
CA ALA A 23 9.96 -7.29 -7.71
C ALA A 23 11.50 -7.42 -7.68
N VAL A 24 12.18 -6.73 -8.58
CA VAL A 24 13.65 -6.59 -8.58
C VAL A 24 14.07 -5.18 -8.15
N VAL A 25 15.32 -5.03 -7.71
CA VAL A 25 15.86 -3.72 -7.34
C VAL A 25 15.89 -2.81 -8.57
N GLY A 26 15.41 -1.57 -8.41
CA GLY A 26 15.28 -0.60 -9.49
C GLY A 26 14.01 -0.75 -10.35
N GLU A 27 13.19 -1.78 -10.13
CA GLU A 27 11.91 -1.95 -10.81
C GLU A 27 10.86 -0.97 -10.28
N VAL A 28 10.08 -0.37 -11.18
CA VAL A 28 8.89 0.40 -10.79
C VAL A 28 7.75 -0.56 -10.50
N VAL A 29 7.31 -0.60 -9.25
CA VAL A 29 6.20 -1.44 -8.79
C VAL A 29 4.92 -0.60 -8.73
N PRO A 30 3.97 -0.79 -9.66
CA PRO A 30 2.68 -0.10 -9.60
C PRO A 30 1.80 -0.71 -8.51
N VAL A 31 1.13 0.15 -7.75
CA VAL A 31 0.15 -0.21 -6.73
C VAL A 31 -1.16 0.49 -7.06
N ARG A 32 -2.28 -0.25 -7.02
CA ARG A 32 -3.61 0.33 -7.14
C ARG A 32 -4.49 -0.06 -5.96
N ALA A 33 -5.49 0.75 -5.68
CA ALA A 33 -6.56 0.45 -4.74
C ALA A 33 -7.80 1.26 -5.08
N ALA A 34 -8.99 0.69 -4.91
CA ALA A 34 -10.23 1.44 -4.88
C ALA A 34 -10.34 2.15 -3.53
N VAL A 35 -10.48 3.46 -3.51
CA VAL A 35 -10.57 4.26 -2.28
C VAL A 35 -11.74 5.23 -2.40
N TRP A 36 -12.71 5.12 -1.48
CA TRP A 36 -13.95 5.89 -1.55
C TRP A 36 -14.52 6.14 -0.15
N ARG A 37 -15.55 6.97 -0.07
CA ARG A 37 -16.26 7.29 1.18
C ARG A 37 -17.72 7.63 0.91
N GLU A 38 -18.53 7.73 1.96
CA GLU A 38 -19.88 8.28 1.81
C GLU A 38 -19.88 9.78 1.43
N GLY A 39 -20.91 10.19 0.68
CA GLY A 39 -21.14 11.59 0.30
C GLY A 39 -20.40 12.02 -0.97
N HIS A 40 -20.23 13.34 -1.12
CA HIS A 40 -19.61 13.97 -2.30
C HIS A 40 -18.28 14.65 -1.96
N ASP A 41 -17.78 14.45 -0.75
CA ASP A 41 -16.49 15.00 -0.34
C ASP A 41 -15.36 14.26 -1.05
N GLU A 42 -14.33 15.02 -1.42
CA GLU A 42 -13.12 14.50 -2.04
C GLU A 42 -12.36 13.56 -1.11
N VAL A 43 -11.69 12.58 -1.71
CA VAL A 43 -10.83 11.60 -1.03
C VAL A 43 -9.44 11.63 -1.66
N ALA A 44 -8.43 11.37 -0.85
CA ALA A 44 -7.07 11.17 -1.29
C ALA A 44 -6.47 9.91 -0.64
N ALA A 45 -5.41 9.40 -1.25
CA ALA A 45 -4.73 8.21 -0.79
C ALA A 45 -3.20 8.37 -0.78
N THR A 46 -2.57 7.73 0.19
CA THR A 46 -1.12 7.70 0.39
C THR A 46 -0.63 6.27 0.37
N LEU A 47 0.37 5.99 -0.46
CA LEU A 47 1.10 4.74 -0.49
C LEU A 47 2.25 4.79 0.54
N VAL A 48 2.13 4.01 1.60
CA VAL A 48 3.12 3.90 2.67
C VAL A 48 3.99 2.67 2.43
N VAL A 49 5.27 2.87 2.16
CA VAL A 49 6.22 1.79 1.83
C VAL A 49 7.28 1.64 2.92
N ARG A 50 7.59 0.39 3.29
CA ARG A 50 8.56 0.05 4.33
C ARG A 50 9.51 -1.05 3.86
N TYR A 51 10.78 -0.90 4.23
CA TYR A 51 11.77 -1.96 4.12
C TYR A 51 11.88 -2.70 5.46
N LEU A 52 11.75 -4.03 5.42
CA LEU A 52 11.79 -4.89 6.61
C LEU A 52 13.11 -5.67 6.77
N GLY A 53 14.01 -5.60 5.78
CA GLY A 53 15.29 -6.32 5.83
C GLY A 53 15.33 -7.56 4.92
N PRO A 54 16.43 -8.32 4.93
CA PRO A 54 16.64 -9.45 4.04
C PRO A 54 15.97 -10.74 4.51
N ARG A 55 15.35 -10.75 5.70
CA ARG A 55 14.68 -11.95 6.23
C ARG A 55 13.45 -12.27 5.38
N TYR A 56 13.51 -13.40 4.69
CA TYR A 56 12.39 -13.91 3.91
C TYR A 56 11.42 -14.68 4.83
N PRO A 57 10.10 -14.45 4.74
CA PRO A 57 9.13 -15.19 5.54
C PRO A 57 9.10 -16.66 5.11
N GLN A 58 9.03 -17.59 6.06
CA GLN A 58 8.85 -19.00 5.74
C GLN A 58 7.39 -19.23 5.29
N VAL A 59 7.18 -19.28 3.99
CA VAL A 59 5.85 -19.51 3.42
C VAL A 59 5.61 -21.01 3.31
N GLY A 60 4.89 -21.61 4.27
CA GLY A 60 4.71 -23.07 4.28
C GLY A 60 3.80 -23.70 5.33
N GLU A 61 3.19 -22.96 6.26
CA GLU A 61 2.33 -23.57 7.29
C GLU A 61 0.87 -23.81 6.87
N THR A 62 0.43 -23.26 5.73
CA THR A 62 -0.94 -23.49 5.25
C THR A 62 -1.00 -24.80 4.46
N ARG A 63 -1.19 -25.91 5.19
CA ARG A 63 -1.56 -27.27 4.74
C ARG A 63 -0.40 -28.19 4.28
N ARG A 64 0.37 -28.72 5.24
CA ARG A 64 0.96 -30.07 5.10
C ARG A 64 0.18 -31.05 5.97
N LEU A 65 -0.53 -31.99 5.34
CA LEU A 65 -0.77 -33.29 5.95
C LEU A 65 0.60 -33.92 6.22
N ARG A 66 0.86 -34.28 7.49
CA ARG A 66 2.04 -34.99 8.02
C ARG A 66 3.18 -35.20 7.01
N ALA A 67 4.10 -34.24 6.93
CA ALA A 67 5.45 -34.50 6.48
C ALA A 67 6.37 -34.18 7.65
N VAL A 68 7.22 -35.15 8.00
CA VAL A 68 8.19 -35.13 9.10
C VAL A 68 8.96 -33.80 9.10
N GLN A 69 8.91 -33.07 10.23
CA GLN A 69 9.73 -31.90 10.47
C GLN A 69 11.21 -32.32 10.50
N VAL A 70 11.96 -31.93 9.47
CA VAL A 70 13.41 -31.82 9.58
C VAL A 70 13.69 -30.48 10.23
N ALA A 71 14.30 -30.50 11.41
CA ALA A 71 14.68 -29.28 12.12
C ALA A 71 15.77 -28.55 11.34
N GLU A 72 15.45 -27.36 10.81
CA GLU A 72 16.44 -26.47 10.22
C GLU A 72 17.30 -25.80 11.32
N PRO A 73 18.58 -25.53 11.03
CA PRO A 73 19.48 -24.92 12.00
C PRO A 73 18.99 -23.52 12.39
N ARG A 74 19.05 -23.27 13.69
CA ARG A 74 18.66 -22.04 14.36
C ARG A 74 19.36 -20.83 13.72
N ALA A 75 18.58 -19.90 13.18
CA ALA A 75 19.07 -18.67 12.57
C ALA A 75 20.05 -17.94 13.50
N THR A 76 21.24 -17.65 12.98
CA THR A 76 22.24 -16.76 13.59
C THR A 76 21.60 -15.42 13.95
N ALA A 77 21.95 -14.87 15.11
CA ALA A 77 21.47 -13.59 15.57
C ALA A 77 21.89 -12.49 14.57
N VAL A 78 20.96 -12.07 13.72
CA VAL A 78 21.16 -10.94 12.80
C VAL A 78 21.21 -9.67 13.64
N GLU A 79 22.28 -8.89 13.51
CA GLU A 79 22.40 -7.56 14.09
C GLU A 79 21.17 -6.70 13.73
N PRO A 80 20.71 -5.83 14.64
CA PRO A 80 19.53 -5.01 14.39
C PRO A 80 19.80 -4.07 13.21
N LEU A 81 19.03 -4.26 12.13
CA LEU A 81 19.03 -3.35 10.99
C LEU A 81 18.64 -1.95 11.46
N ALA A 82 19.39 -0.95 11.01
CA ALA A 82 19.01 0.45 11.19
C ALA A 82 17.58 0.66 10.65
N ARG A 83 16.70 1.27 11.46
CA ARG A 83 15.31 1.52 11.04
C ARG A 83 15.31 2.48 9.86
N VAL A 84 14.82 2.01 8.71
CA VAL A 84 14.59 2.85 7.53
C VAL A 84 13.28 3.60 7.71
N LYS A 85 13.29 4.92 7.49
CA LYS A 85 12.07 5.74 7.53
C LYS A 85 11.11 5.26 6.43
N PRO A 86 9.81 5.10 6.72
CA PRO A 86 8.83 4.75 5.69
C PRO A 86 8.76 5.83 4.61
N LEU A 87 8.63 5.41 3.36
CA LEU A 87 8.32 6.31 2.25
C LEU A 87 6.82 6.57 2.25
N LEU A 88 6.42 7.84 2.16
CA LEU A 88 5.03 8.26 2.05
C LEU A 88 4.88 8.87 0.66
N LEU A 89 4.24 8.14 -0.25
CA LEU A 89 4.12 8.50 -1.66
C LEU A 89 2.66 8.83 -1.96
N SER A 90 2.39 9.89 -2.71
CA SER A 90 1.03 10.23 -3.11
C SER A 90 0.48 9.22 -4.11
N MET A 91 -0.80 8.89 -4.00
CA MET A 91 -1.52 8.19 -5.06
C MET A 91 -2.41 9.16 -5.84
N THR A 92 -2.56 8.91 -7.14
CA THR A 92 -3.35 9.72 -8.07
C THR A 92 -4.55 8.95 -8.58
N VAL A 93 -5.70 9.60 -8.71
CA VAL A 93 -6.89 8.99 -9.31
C VAL A 93 -6.60 8.63 -10.78
N GLY A 94 -6.97 7.43 -11.19
CA GLY A 94 -6.87 6.94 -12.57
C GLY A 94 -8.10 7.29 -13.41
N GLU A 95 -8.21 6.67 -14.58
CA GLU A 95 -9.40 6.79 -15.42
C GLU A 95 -10.60 6.03 -14.85
N GLU A 96 -10.33 4.90 -14.17
CA GLU A 96 -11.37 4.14 -13.50
C GLU A 96 -11.83 4.87 -12.23
N PRO A 97 -13.15 5.13 -12.08
CA PRO A 97 -13.67 5.85 -10.93
C PRO A 97 -13.24 5.21 -9.61
N TYR A 98 -12.83 6.05 -8.65
CA TYR A 98 -12.37 5.66 -7.31
C TYR A 98 -11.09 4.83 -7.25
N VAL A 99 -10.47 4.49 -8.39
CA VAL A 99 -9.21 3.75 -8.40
C VAL A 99 -8.04 4.72 -8.32
N PHE A 100 -7.25 4.59 -7.26
CA PHE A 100 -6.02 5.35 -7.05
C PHE A 100 -4.82 4.51 -7.47
N HIS A 101 -3.85 5.16 -8.12
CA HIS A 101 -2.60 4.58 -8.57
C HIS A 101 -1.43 5.24 -7.84
N GLY A 102 -0.56 4.43 -7.27
CA GLY A 102 0.73 4.83 -6.73
C GLY A 102 1.82 3.94 -7.31
N GLN A 103 3.07 4.33 -7.11
CA GLN A 103 4.20 3.49 -7.50
C GLN A 103 5.37 3.71 -6.56
N PHE A 104 6.21 2.69 -6.41
CA PHE A 104 7.48 2.82 -5.71
C PHE A 104 8.56 1.98 -6.39
N THR A 105 9.82 2.30 -6.10
CA THR A 105 10.97 1.62 -6.71
C THR A 105 11.87 1.09 -5.59
N PRO A 106 11.96 -0.23 -5.38
CA PRO A 106 12.85 -0.82 -4.37
C PRO A 106 14.32 -0.47 -4.66
N ASP A 107 15.02 0.10 -3.67
CA ASP A 107 16.43 0.52 -3.81
C ASP A 107 17.44 -0.56 -3.35
N ARG A 108 16.96 -1.64 -2.73
CA ARG A 108 17.79 -2.69 -2.15
C ARG A 108 17.07 -4.03 -2.08
N VAL A 109 17.86 -5.10 -2.05
CA VAL A 109 17.38 -6.47 -1.92
C VAL A 109 16.83 -6.71 -0.51
N GLY A 110 15.65 -7.32 -0.43
CA GLY A 110 15.05 -7.79 0.81
C GLY A 110 13.52 -7.71 0.75
N LEU A 111 12.88 -7.88 1.90
CA LEU A 111 11.44 -7.80 2.07
C LEU A 111 11.01 -6.34 2.19
N TRP A 112 10.10 -5.95 1.29
CA TRP A 112 9.39 -4.69 1.32
C TRP A 112 7.92 -4.94 1.62
N THR A 113 7.28 -4.00 2.32
CA THR A 113 5.83 -3.98 2.49
C THR A 113 5.28 -2.64 2.07
N PHE A 114 4.04 -2.64 1.61
CA PHE A 114 3.30 -1.44 1.33
C PHE A 114 1.93 -1.47 2.02
N ARG A 115 1.37 -0.30 2.24
CA ARG A 115 0.00 -0.09 2.75
C ARG A 115 -0.59 1.12 2.04
N VAL A 116 -1.89 1.06 1.76
CA VAL A 116 -2.65 2.21 1.26
C VAL A 116 -3.39 2.85 2.42
N ASP A 117 -3.18 4.15 2.62
CA ASP A 117 -3.89 4.96 3.60
C ASP A 117 -4.82 5.94 2.87
N GLY A 118 -6.13 5.77 3.04
CA GLY A 118 -7.15 6.68 2.52
C GLY A 118 -7.57 7.74 3.54
N TRP A 119 -7.79 8.97 3.09
CA TRP A 119 -8.20 10.09 3.94
C TRP A 119 -9.09 11.07 3.16
N GLY A 120 -10.07 11.69 3.82
CA GLY A 120 -10.90 12.73 3.20
C GLY A 120 -10.11 14.03 3.02
N ASP A 121 -10.24 14.69 1.87
CA ASP A 121 -9.54 15.94 1.54
C ASP A 121 -10.49 17.15 1.63
N PRO A 122 -10.66 17.75 2.82
CA PRO A 122 -11.58 18.87 3.01
C PRO A 122 -11.13 20.12 2.24
N ILE A 123 -9.83 20.27 1.97
CA ILE A 123 -9.30 21.45 1.27
C ILE A 123 -9.64 21.35 -0.22
N ARG A 124 -9.43 20.18 -0.84
CA ARG A 124 -9.82 19.95 -2.24
C ARG A 124 -11.34 20.03 -2.40
N THR A 125 -12.09 19.45 -1.48
CA THR A 125 -13.57 19.56 -1.44
C THR A 125 -14.01 21.02 -1.42
N TRP A 126 -13.48 21.80 -0.49
CA TRP A 126 -13.81 23.22 -0.36
C TRP A 126 -13.41 24.02 -1.61
N ARG A 127 -12.21 23.78 -2.15
CA ARG A 127 -11.74 24.46 -3.37
C ARG A 127 -12.68 24.20 -4.54
N HIS A 128 -13.04 22.95 -4.79
CA HIS A 128 -13.96 22.57 -5.88
C HIS A 128 -15.30 23.30 -5.75
N ALA A 129 -15.86 23.36 -4.53
CA ALA A 129 -17.11 24.07 -4.28
C ALA A 129 -17.01 25.59 -4.48
N ILE A 130 -15.86 26.21 -4.18
CA ILE A 130 -15.63 27.63 -4.42
C ILE A 130 -15.49 27.93 -5.91
N GLU A 131 -14.70 27.13 -6.64
CA GLU A 131 -14.53 27.27 -8.09
C GLU A 131 -15.89 27.18 -8.80
N ALA A 132 -16.71 26.17 -8.46
CA ALA A 132 -18.05 26.02 -9.02
C ALA A 132 -18.99 27.21 -8.72
N LYS A 133 -18.87 27.85 -7.55
CA LYS A 133 -19.68 29.03 -7.19
C LYS A 133 -19.25 30.27 -7.96
N LEU A 134 -17.95 30.50 -8.08
CA LEU A 134 -17.40 31.62 -8.84
C LEU A 134 -17.79 31.52 -10.31
N ASP A 135 -17.73 30.32 -10.89
CA ASP A 135 -18.15 30.07 -12.28
C ASP A 135 -19.65 30.28 -12.50
N ALA A 136 -20.46 30.11 -11.45
CA ALA A 136 -21.89 30.42 -11.45
C ALA A 136 -22.21 31.89 -11.15
N GLY A 137 -21.21 32.74 -10.87
CA GLY A 137 -21.38 34.16 -10.56
C GLY A 137 -22.00 34.45 -9.20
N GLN A 138 -21.83 33.55 -8.22
CA GLN A 138 -22.31 33.70 -6.83
C GLN A 138 -21.22 34.17 -5.87
#